data_AF-A0A822GIY0-F1
#
_entry.id   AF-A0A822GIY0-F1
#
_cell.length_a   1.000
_cell.length_b   1.000
_cell.length_c   1.000
_cell.angle_alpha   90.00
_cell.angle_beta   90.00
_cell.angle_gamma   90.00
#
_symmetry.space_group_name_H-M   'P 1'
#
loop_
_entity.id
_entity.type
_entity.pdbx_description
1 polymer ?
#
loop_
_entity_poly.entity_id
_entity_poly.type
_entity_poly.pdbx_seq_one_letter_code
_entity_poly.pdbx_strand_id
1 'polypeptide(L)'
;PEKIGTMQSLCSRCYKLHCNPRSGTHTHVPILFDYFHLSAITTTIHASLLCLIPPYVFDRPNVRRTSLFSFLFGQDLSQITTDQINPSLLERAYHLHNNICEILLSVYESLQDFYEKMIQHLPANEQKPIHHHQNCRQRLKELLQKLKAVDDIHSIDNLAHAHIAQCSAENIMLWCQFIETFGLHEITATVLAKDYHF
;
A
#
# COMPACT_ATOMS: atom_id res chain seq x y z
N PRO A 1 -29.01 33.16 24.42
CA PRO A 1 -28.38 32.35 23.36
C PRO A 1 -27.34 33.20 22.60
N GLU A 2 -26.07 33.09 22.98
CA GLU A 2 -24.96 33.78 22.29
C GLU A 2 -24.75 33.19 20.90
N LYS A 3 -24.70 34.05 19.88
CA LYS A 3 -24.34 33.67 18.52
C LYS A 3 -22.87 33.26 18.52
N ILE A 4 -22.60 31.96 18.42
CA ILE A 4 -21.26 31.42 18.14
C ILE A 4 -20.78 32.10 16.86
N GLY A 5 -19.74 32.92 16.99
CA GLY A 5 -19.20 33.72 15.89
C GLY A 5 -18.83 32.83 14.71
N THR A 6 -19.18 33.28 13.51
CA THR A 6 -18.78 32.63 12.26
C THR A 6 -17.25 32.67 12.15
N MET A 7 -16.58 31.52 12.28
CA MET A 7 -15.15 31.40 12.03
C MET A 7 -14.84 31.78 10.58
N GLN A 8 -13.96 32.76 10.38
CA GLN A 8 -13.47 33.17 9.07
C GLN A 8 -12.10 32.56 8.79
N SER A 9 -11.94 31.93 7.62
CA SER A 9 -10.65 31.42 7.17
C SER A 9 -9.71 32.58 6.81
N LEU A 10 -8.56 32.66 7.48
CA LEU A 10 -7.57 33.72 7.27
C LEU A 10 -6.50 33.34 6.24
N CYS A 11 -6.13 32.06 6.17
CA CYS A 11 -5.08 31.57 5.28
C CYS A 11 -5.28 30.08 4.96
N SER A 12 -4.90 29.68 3.76
CA SER A 12 -4.88 28.28 3.31
C SER A 12 -3.56 27.98 2.59
N ARG A 13 -3.11 26.73 2.71
CA ARG A 13 -1.91 26.20 2.06
C ARG A 13 -2.25 24.84 1.48
N CYS A 14 -1.73 24.55 0.29
CA CYS A 14 -1.85 23.25 -0.36
C CYS A 14 -0.46 22.61 -0.43
N TYR A 15 -0.32 21.42 0.15
CA TYR A 15 0.89 20.62 0.08
C TYR A 15 0.67 19.42 -0.85
N LYS A 16 1.58 19.23 -1.80
CA LYS A 16 1.53 18.10 -2.74
C LYS A 16 2.37 16.95 -2.20
N LEU A 17 1.74 15.81 -1.96
CA LEU A 17 2.39 14.58 -1.53
C LEU A 17 2.70 13.69 -2.73
N HIS A 18 3.95 13.25 -2.83
CA HIS A 18 4.35 12.20 -3.76
C HIS A 18 4.28 10.86 -3.03
N CYS A 19 3.37 9.99 -3.44
CA CYS A 19 3.25 8.64 -2.90
C CYS A 19 3.72 7.64 -3.94
N ASN A 20 4.72 6.82 -3.60
CA ASN A 20 5.14 5.71 -4.44
C ASN A 20 4.35 4.46 -4.03
N PRO A 21 3.60 3.80 -4.92
CA PRO A 21 2.81 2.62 -4.58
C PRO A 21 3.61 1.44 -4.03
N ARG A 22 4.93 1.38 -4.23
CA ARG A 22 5.81 0.31 -3.72
C ARG A 22 6.46 0.62 -2.38
N SER A 23 6.61 1.89 -2.02
CA SER A 23 7.33 2.29 -0.80
C SER A 23 6.52 3.19 0.13
N GLY A 24 5.31 3.57 -0.28
CA GLY A 24 4.52 4.59 0.42
C GLY A 24 5.22 5.95 0.46
N THR A 25 4.89 6.73 1.49
CA THR A 25 5.56 7.97 1.86
C THR A 25 5.55 8.11 3.38
N HIS A 26 6.70 8.47 3.95
CA HIS A 26 6.88 8.74 5.38
C HIS A 26 7.67 10.05 5.50
N THR A 27 6.96 11.17 5.70
CA THR A 27 7.54 12.53 5.60
C THR A 27 7.17 13.38 6.80
N HIS A 28 8.06 14.28 7.23
CA HIS A 28 7.74 15.34 8.18
C HIS A 28 7.90 16.70 7.52
N VAL A 29 6.86 17.53 7.57
CA VAL A 29 6.78 18.79 6.82
C VAL A 29 6.35 19.94 7.73
N PRO A 30 7.14 21.02 7.83
CA PRO A 30 6.70 22.28 8.41
C PRO A 30 5.91 23.10 7.36
N ILE A 31 4.66 23.43 7.68
CA ILE A 31 3.80 24.31 6.88
C ILE A 31 3.79 25.70 7.54
N LEU A 32 4.48 26.66 6.92
CA LEU A 32 4.59 28.03 7.40
C LEU A 32 3.42 28.91 6.94
N PHE A 33 2.92 29.73 7.86
CA PHE A 33 1.89 30.74 7.67
C PHE A 33 2.47 32.12 7.98
N ASP A 34 2.76 32.90 6.92
CA ASP A 34 3.35 34.26 7.01
C ASP A 34 2.41 35.34 7.54
N TYR A 35 1.35 35.00 8.28
CA TYR A 35 0.55 36.04 8.94
C TYR A 35 1.26 36.56 10.20
N PHE A 36 0.82 37.70 10.73
CA PHE A 36 1.42 38.60 11.75
C PHE A 36 2.22 38.01 12.95
N HIS A 37 2.30 36.69 13.13
CA HIS A 37 3.09 35.99 14.15
C HIS A 37 4.00 34.84 13.64
N LEU A 38 4.28 34.69 12.34
CA LEU A 38 5.09 33.58 11.79
C LEU A 38 4.68 32.23 12.39
N SER A 39 3.41 31.84 12.21
CA SER A 39 2.94 30.57 12.74
C SER A 39 3.32 29.40 11.82
N ALA A 40 3.68 28.28 12.42
CA ALA A 40 4.02 27.05 11.70
C ALA A 40 3.12 25.91 12.20
N ILE A 41 2.64 25.09 11.27
CA ILE A 41 2.04 23.79 11.57
C ILE A 41 3.01 22.74 11.09
N THR A 42 3.59 21.95 11.99
CA THR A 42 4.36 20.77 11.60
C THR A 42 3.43 19.58 11.46
N THR A 43 3.66 18.75 10.45
CA THR A 43 2.82 17.56 10.22
C THR A 43 3.69 16.40 9.76
N THR A 44 3.55 15.27 10.44
CA THR A 44 4.10 13.98 9.99
C THR A 44 3.03 13.25 9.20
N ILE A 45 3.36 12.78 8.01
CA ILE A 45 2.45 12.09 7.11
C ILE A 45 3.06 10.73 6.77
N HIS A 46 2.31 9.68 7.08
CA HIS A 46 2.60 8.32 6.65
C HIS A 46 1.48 7.85 5.73
N ALA A 47 1.83 7.30 4.58
CA ALA A 47 0.89 6.64 3.68
C ALA A 47 1.55 5.41 3.06
N SER A 48 0.78 4.34 2.92
CA SER A 48 1.26 3.08 2.32
C SER A 48 0.10 2.38 1.60
N LEU A 49 0.42 1.61 0.55
CA LEU A 49 -0.57 0.82 -0.19
C LEU A 49 -0.84 -0.50 0.55
N LEU A 50 -1.97 -0.57 1.24
CA LEU A 50 -2.28 -1.74 2.08
C LEU A 50 -2.98 -2.86 1.31
N CYS A 51 -3.88 -2.50 0.39
CA CYS A 51 -4.70 -3.46 -0.33
C CYS A 51 -5.11 -2.93 -1.69
N LEU A 52 -5.45 -3.84 -2.59
CA LEU A 52 -6.13 -3.54 -3.84
C LEU A 52 -7.56 -4.07 -3.73
N ILE A 53 -8.54 -3.17 -3.86
CA ILE A 53 -9.96 -3.50 -3.76
C ILE A 53 -10.57 -3.42 -5.17
N PRO A 54 -11.40 -4.39 -5.59
CA PRO A 54 -12.13 -4.29 -6.85
C PRO A 54 -13.01 -3.02 -6.90
N PRO A 55 -13.20 -2.41 -8.08
CA PRO A 55 -12.72 -2.85 -9.39
C PRO A 55 -11.27 -2.41 -9.68
N TYR A 56 -10.49 -3.30 -10.28
CA TYR A 56 -9.11 -3.03 -10.69
C TYR A 56 -9.12 -2.28 -12.04
N VAL A 57 -9.26 -0.94 -12.02
CA VAL A 57 -9.40 -0.11 -13.22
C VAL A 57 -8.06 0.50 -13.63
N PHE A 58 -7.65 0.26 -14.88
CA PHE A 58 -6.57 1.01 -15.53
C PHE A 58 -7.15 1.85 -16.67
N ASP A 59 -7.31 3.15 -16.42
CA ASP A 59 -7.35 4.31 -17.33
C ASP A 59 -8.10 4.21 -18.68
N ARG A 60 -8.98 3.23 -18.85
CA ARG A 60 -9.84 3.13 -20.04
C ARG A 60 -11.25 3.61 -19.68
N PRO A 61 -11.69 4.78 -20.18
CA PRO A 61 -12.94 5.42 -19.78
C PRO A 61 -14.23 4.64 -20.11
N ASN A 62 -14.12 3.48 -20.77
CA ASN A 62 -15.25 2.63 -21.18
C ASN A 62 -15.23 1.19 -20.63
N VAL A 63 -14.30 0.86 -19.74
CA VAL A 63 -14.22 -0.49 -19.17
C VAL A 63 -15.08 -0.56 -17.92
N ARG A 64 -16.23 -1.23 -18.04
CA ARG A 64 -17.13 -1.56 -16.92
C ARG A 64 -16.35 -2.28 -15.83
N ARG A 65 -16.71 -2.05 -14.56
CA ARG A 65 -16.19 -2.71 -13.35
C ARG A 65 -15.73 -4.15 -13.64
N THR A 66 -14.41 -4.35 -13.81
CA THR A 66 -13.84 -5.67 -14.12
C THR A 66 -13.55 -6.42 -12.82
N SER A 67 -14.06 -7.65 -12.73
CA SER A 67 -13.62 -8.61 -11.72
C SER A 67 -12.11 -8.89 -11.87
N LEU A 68 -11.48 -9.47 -10.84
CA LEU A 68 -10.08 -9.91 -10.97
C LEU A 68 -9.93 -10.88 -12.15
N PHE A 69 -10.90 -11.78 -12.33
CA PHE A 69 -10.97 -12.67 -13.47
C PHE A 69 -10.86 -11.91 -14.80
N SER A 70 -11.73 -10.92 -15.02
CA SER A 70 -11.74 -10.12 -16.25
C SER A 70 -10.45 -9.33 -16.44
N PHE A 71 -9.82 -8.92 -15.34
CA PHE A 71 -8.49 -8.31 -15.38
C PHE A 71 -7.37 -9.29 -15.79
N LEU A 72 -7.28 -10.44 -15.12
CA LEU A 72 -6.25 -11.46 -15.34
C LEU A 72 -6.36 -12.06 -16.74
N PHE A 73 -7.57 -12.46 -17.13
CA PHE A 73 -7.83 -13.16 -18.38
C PHE A 73 -8.20 -12.22 -19.54
N GLY A 74 -8.52 -10.96 -19.27
CA GLY A 74 -8.89 -9.98 -20.30
C GLY A 74 -10.26 -10.20 -20.94
N GLN A 75 -11.07 -11.10 -20.39
CA GLN A 75 -12.42 -11.43 -20.84
C GLN A 75 -13.31 -11.73 -19.63
N ASP A 76 -14.61 -11.47 -19.76
CA ASP A 76 -15.55 -11.81 -18.70
C ASP A 76 -15.77 -13.32 -18.62
N LEU A 77 -16.06 -13.81 -17.41
CA LEU A 77 -16.24 -15.24 -17.14
C LEU A 77 -17.38 -15.86 -17.96
N SER A 78 -18.38 -15.06 -18.36
CA SER A 78 -19.47 -15.48 -19.24
C SER A 78 -19.07 -15.69 -20.71
N GLN A 79 -17.88 -15.25 -21.11
CA GLN A 79 -17.41 -15.27 -22.49
C GLN A 79 -16.42 -16.42 -22.77
N ILE A 80 -15.89 -17.07 -21.73
CA ILE A 80 -14.92 -18.16 -21.88
C ILE A 80 -15.65 -19.50 -22.01
N THR A 81 -15.51 -20.15 -23.17
CA THR A 81 -15.83 -21.58 -23.34
C THR A 81 -14.58 -22.42 -23.07
N THR A 82 -14.76 -23.64 -22.55
CA THR A 82 -13.66 -24.56 -22.17
C THR A 82 -12.67 -24.86 -23.30
N ASP A 83 -13.07 -24.66 -24.55
CA ASP A 83 -12.24 -24.88 -25.75
C ASP A 83 -11.31 -23.69 -26.10
N GLN A 84 -11.39 -22.57 -25.36
CA GLN A 84 -10.60 -21.35 -25.61
C GLN A 84 -9.45 -21.12 -24.62
N ILE A 85 -9.11 -22.13 -23.82
CA ILE A 85 -7.99 -22.05 -22.86
C ILE A 85 -6.68 -22.18 -23.63
N ASN A 86 -6.16 -21.04 -24.06
CA ASN A 86 -4.91 -20.97 -24.80
C ASN A 86 -3.73 -20.74 -23.84
N PRO A 87 -2.53 -21.26 -24.11
CA PRO A 87 -1.36 -21.05 -23.25
C PRO A 87 -1.03 -19.56 -23.02
N SER A 88 -1.29 -18.71 -24.03
CA SER A 88 -1.11 -17.26 -23.94
C SER A 88 -2.04 -16.59 -22.92
N LEU A 89 -3.24 -17.14 -22.72
CA LEU A 89 -4.22 -16.63 -21.77
C LEU A 89 -3.75 -16.90 -20.33
N LEU A 90 -3.24 -18.11 -20.09
CA LEU A 90 -2.68 -18.52 -18.80
C LEU A 90 -1.41 -17.73 -18.48
N GLU A 91 -0.51 -17.56 -19.46
CA GLU A 91 0.72 -16.78 -19.29
C GLU A 91 0.42 -15.33 -18.89
N ARG A 92 -0.58 -14.71 -19.52
CA ARG A 92 -1.07 -13.38 -19.16
C ARG A 92 -1.57 -13.34 -17.71
N ALA A 93 -2.41 -14.29 -17.31
CA ALA A 93 -2.94 -14.36 -15.95
C ALA A 93 -1.81 -14.49 -14.91
N TYR A 94 -0.84 -15.38 -15.16
CA TYR A 94 0.33 -15.54 -14.30
C TYR A 94 1.17 -14.27 -14.21
N HIS A 95 1.40 -13.59 -15.33
CA HIS A 95 2.17 -12.35 -15.36
C HIS A 95 1.46 -11.22 -14.59
N LEU A 96 0.15 -11.04 -14.81
CA LEU A 96 -0.61 -10.00 -14.12
C LEU A 96 -0.75 -10.29 -12.61
N HIS A 97 -1.01 -11.54 -12.24
CA HIS A 97 -0.98 -11.98 -10.84
C HIS A 97 0.38 -11.69 -10.20
N ASN A 98 1.48 -12.09 -10.84
CA ASN A 98 2.82 -11.90 -10.33
C ASN A 98 3.14 -10.42 -10.10
N ASN A 99 2.74 -9.53 -11.04
CA ASN A 99 2.95 -8.09 -10.89
C ASN A 99 2.15 -7.50 -9.72
N ILE A 100 0.91 -7.95 -9.52
CA ILE A 100 0.11 -7.50 -8.37
C ILE A 100 0.77 -7.94 -7.05
N CYS A 101 1.13 -9.23 -6.95
CA CYS A 101 1.79 -9.75 -5.75
C CYS A 101 3.15 -9.09 -5.53
N GLU A 102 3.92 -8.81 -6.59
CA GLU A 102 5.19 -8.09 -6.50
C GLU A 102 4.99 -6.69 -5.90
N ILE A 103 4.00 -5.93 -6.36
CA ILE A 103 3.70 -4.60 -5.81
C ILE A 103 3.35 -4.71 -4.32
N LEU A 104 2.40 -5.60 -3.96
CA LEU A 104 1.97 -5.75 -2.55
C LEU A 104 3.12 -6.20 -1.64
N LEU A 105 3.97 -7.12 -2.10
CA LEU A 105 5.12 -7.60 -1.33
C LEU A 105 6.25 -6.57 -1.28
N SER A 106 6.42 -5.74 -2.31
CA SER A 106 7.39 -4.62 -2.28
C SER A 106 6.99 -3.59 -1.22
N VAL A 107 5.69 -3.33 -1.06
CA VAL A 107 5.18 -2.46 0.00
C VAL A 107 5.50 -3.02 1.37
N TYR A 108 5.26 -4.32 1.55
CA TYR A 108 5.59 -5.00 2.79
C TYR A 108 7.07 -4.85 3.12
N GLU A 109 7.95 -5.16 2.15
CA GLU A 109 9.40 -5.09 2.28
C GLU A 109 9.85 -3.67 2.63
N SER A 110 9.36 -2.66 1.91
CA SER A 110 9.70 -1.26 2.18
C SER A 110 9.21 -0.79 3.56
N LEU A 111 8.05 -1.25 4.01
CA LEU A 111 7.54 -0.91 5.35
C LEU A 111 8.34 -1.64 6.43
N GLN A 112 8.75 -2.88 6.17
CA GLN A 112 9.62 -3.66 7.06
C GLN A 112 10.95 -2.95 7.27
N ASP A 113 11.62 -2.57 6.17
CA ASP A 113 12.89 -1.83 6.19
C ASP A 113 12.76 -0.49 6.93
N PHE A 114 11.67 0.25 6.67
CA PHE A 114 11.42 1.52 7.35
C PHE A 114 11.17 1.33 8.85
N TYR A 115 10.40 0.31 9.24
CA TYR A 115 10.15 -0.04 10.63
C TYR A 115 11.47 -0.41 11.34
N GLU A 116 12.29 -1.25 10.72
CA GLU A 116 13.60 -1.66 11.22
C GLU A 116 14.57 -0.47 11.38
N LYS A 117 14.53 0.51 10.47
CA LYS A 117 15.29 1.76 10.63
C LYS A 117 14.77 2.57 11.82
N MET A 118 13.45 2.73 11.93
CA MET A 118 12.83 3.58 12.95
C MET A 118 12.96 3.02 14.37
N ILE A 119 12.84 1.70 14.55
CA ILE A 119 12.91 1.06 15.87
C ILE A 119 14.27 1.25 16.54
N GLN A 120 15.35 1.36 15.77
CA GLN A 120 16.71 1.58 16.28
C GLN A 120 16.85 2.92 17.01
N HIS A 121 15.96 3.87 16.72
CA HIS A 121 15.95 5.16 17.40
C HIS A 121 15.19 5.11 18.74
N LEU A 122 14.30 4.14 18.95
CA LEU A 122 13.52 4.06 20.18
C LEU A 122 14.37 3.61 21.39
N PRO A 123 14.03 4.07 22.60
CA PRO A 123 14.55 3.51 23.84
C PRO A 123 14.35 1.97 23.89
N ALA A 124 15.33 1.23 24.41
CA ALA A 124 15.32 -0.24 24.39
C ALA A 124 14.08 -0.88 25.02
N ASN A 125 13.45 -0.23 26.00
CA ASN A 125 12.21 -0.65 26.65
C ASN A 125 10.95 -0.50 25.78
N GLU A 126 11.01 0.30 24.73
CA GLU A 126 9.89 0.60 23.82
C GLU A 126 10.04 -0.07 22.45
N GLN A 127 11.20 -0.68 22.19
CA GLN A 127 11.47 -1.42 20.97
C GLN A 127 10.58 -2.68 20.89
N LYS A 128 9.56 -2.61 20.03
CA LYS A 128 8.69 -3.75 19.70
C LYS A 128 9.13 -4.33 18.35
N PRO A 129 9.88 -5.46 18.29
CA PRO A 129 10.30 -6.00 17.01
C PRO A 129 9.10 -6.39 16.15
N ILE A 130 9.30 -6.41 14.82
CA ILE A 130 8.26 -6.82 13.88
C ILE A 130 7.82 -8.25 14.21
N HIS A 131 6.50 -8.46 14.30
CA HIS A 131 5.96 -9.77 14.69
C HIS A 131 6.25 -10.86 13.66
N HIS A 132 6.31 -10.50 12.38
CA HIS A 132 6.55 -11.43 11.29
C HIS A 132 7.52 -10.81 10.28
N HIS A 133 8.76 -11.29 10.24
CA HIS A 133 9.65 -10.98 9.12
C HIS A 133 9.41 -12.00 8.01
N GLN A 134 9.33 -11.52 6.77
CA GLN A 134 9.22 -12.40 5.61
C GLN A 134 10.21 -12.01 4.52
N ASN A 135 10.70 -13.03 3.81
CA ASN A 135 11.48 -12.83 2.59
C ASN A 135 10.50 -12.65 1.42
N CYS A 136 10.19 -11.40 1.07
CA CYS A 136 9.23 -11.06 0.02
C CYS A 136 9.59 -11.67 -1.34
N ARG A 137 10.88 -11.74 -1.68
CA ARG A 137 11.35 -12.34 -2.94
C ARG A 137 11.09 -13.85 -3.00
N GLN A 138 11.35 -14.56 -1.90
CA GLN A 138 11.07 -15.99 -1.81
C GLN A 138 9.56 -16.24 -1.80
N ARG A 139 8.81 -15.43 -1.06
CA ARG A 139 7.35 -15.48 -1.01
C ARG A 139 6.71 -15.33 -2.39
N LEU A 140 7.15 -14.35 -3.18
CA LEU A 140 6.65 -14.14 -4.55
C LEU A 140 6.84 -15.39 -5.43
N LYS A 141 8.02 -16.03 -5.36
CA LYS A 141 8.30 -17.27 -6.10
C LYS A 141 7.35 -18.39 -5.70
N GLU A 142 7.09 -18.55 -4.40
CA GLU A 142 6.18 -19.58 -3.89
C GLU A 142 4.74 -19.36 -4.33
N LEU A 143 4.25 -18.11 -4.30
CA LEU A 143 2.91 -17.77 -4.77
C LEU A 143 2.74 -18.09 -6.26
N LEU A 144 3.73 -17.73 -7.09
CA LEU A 144 3.70 -18.02 -8.52
C LEU A 144 3.78 -19.53 -8.80
N GLN A 145 4.63 -20.26 -8.07
CA GLN A 145 4.74 -21.72 -8.19
C GLN A 145 3.42 -22.41 -7.83
N LYS A 146 2.76 -22.01 -6.74
CA LYS A 146 1.44 -22.52 -6.34
C LYS A 146 0.38 -22.24 -7.41
N LEU A 147 0.38 -21.05 -7.99
CA LEU A 147 -0.58 -20.69 -9.03
C LEU A 147 -0.39 -21.51 -10.31
N LYS A 148 0.86 -21.77 -10.70
CA LYS A 148 1.20 -22.61 -11.87
C LYS A 148 0.96 -24.11 -11.66
N ALA A 149 0.78 -24.56 -10.42
CA ALA A 149 0.47 -25.95 -10.10
C ALA A 149 -1.02 -26.30 -10.30
N VAL A 150 -1.85 -25.30 -10.59
CA VAL A 150 -3.28 -25.42 -10.85
C VAL A 150 -3.54 -25.34 -12.36
N ASP A 151 -4.42 -26.20 -12.85
CA ASP A 151 -4.68 -26.42 -14.29
C ASP A 151 -6.02 -25.83 -14.77
N ASP A 152 -6.95 -25.48 -13.89
CA ASP A 152 -8.23 -24.87 -14.26
C ASP A 152 -8.33 -23.36 -13.94
N ILE A 153 -9.01 -22.62 -14.82
CA ILE A 153 -9.13 -21.16 -14.75
C ILE A 153 -9.85 -20.70 -13.48
N HIS A 154 -10.86 -21.44 -13.01
CA HIS A 154 -11.61 -21.05 -11.82
C HIS A 154 -10.76 -21.16 -10.55
N SER A 155 -9.99 -22.23 -10.42
CA SER A 155 -9.06 -22.40 -9.31
C SER A 155 -7.91 -21.42 -9.41
N ILE A 156 -7.42 -21.07 -10.60
CA ILE A 156 -6.44 -19.99 -10.79
C ILE A 156 -7.02 -18.66 -10.30
N ASP A 157 -8.24 -18.31 -10.68
CA ASP A 157 -8.89 -17.06 -10.24
C ASP A 157 -9.09 -17.03 -8.72
N ASN A 158 -9.63 -18.10 -8.14
CA ASN A 158 -9.84 -18.22 -6.70
C ASN A 158 -8.51 -18.14 -5.93
N LEU A 159 -7.48 -18.81 -6.41
CA LEU A 159 -6.17 -18.81 -5.78
C LEU A 159 -5.47 -17.45 -5.92
N ALA A 160 -5.63 -16.77 -7.06
CA ALA A 160 -5.13 -15.41 -7.25
C ALA A 160 -5.81 -14.44 -6.27
N HIS A 161 -7.14 -14.52 -6.09
CA HIS A 161 -7.85 -13.74 -5.08
C HIS A 161 -7.32 -14.02 -3.67
N ALA A 162 -7.15 -15.30 -3.32
CA ALA A 162 -6.63 -15.69 -2.00
C ALA A 162 -5.21 -15.15 -1.76
N HIS A 163 -4.32 -15.25 -2.74
CA HIS A 163 -2.96 -14.70 -2.65
C HIS A 163 -2.96 -13.18 -2.46
N ILE A 164 -3.77 -12.44 -3.23
CA ILE A 164 -3.87 -10.97 -3.13
C ILE A 164 -4.45 -10.55 -1.77
N ALA A 165 -5.50 -11.23 -1.31
CA ALA A 165 -6.12 -10.99 -0.02
C ALA A 165 -5.13 -11.27 1.13
N GLN A 166 -4.37 -12.35 1.04
CA GLN A 166 -3.35 -12.69 2.03
C GLN A 166 -2.24 -11.62 2.09
N CYS A 167 -1.66 -11.23 0.96
CA CYS A 167 -0.62 -10.18 0.93
C CYS A 167 -1.17 -8.85 1.48
N SER A 168 -2.43 -8.54 1.17
CA SER A 168 -3.10 -7.34 1.69
C SER A 168 -3.29 -7.39 3.20
N ALA A 169 -3.72 -8.53 3.75
CA ALA A 169 -3.87 -8.72 5.19
C ALA A 169 -2.52 -8.58 5.91
N GLU A 170 -1.46 -9.15 5.36
CA GLU A 170 -0.09 -9.02 5.88
C GLU A 170 0.36 -7.54 5.89
N ASN A 171 0.13 -6.80 4.80
CA ASN A 171 0.40 -5.35 4.75
C ASN A 171 -0.38 -4.56 5.81
N ILE A 172 -1.68 -4.86 5.97
CA ILE A 172 -2.53 -4.22 6.99
C ILE A 172 -1.99 -4.50 8.39
N MET A 173 -1.61 -5.74 8.70
CA MET A 173 -1.08 -6.11 10.00
C MET A 173 0.22 -5.37 10.32
N LEU A 174 1.18 -5.36 9.40
CA LEU A 174 2.44 -4.64 9.60
C LEU A 174 2.20 -3.12 9.74
N TRP A 175 1.27 -2.57 8.96
CA TRP A 175 0.89 -1.16 9.06
C TRP A 175 0.26 -0.81 10.42
N CYS A 176 -0.66 -1.65 10.93
CA CYS A 176 -1.25 -1.44 12.25
C CYS A 176 -0.15 -1.45 13.32
N GLN A 177 0.76 -2.44 13.29
CA GLN A 177 1.90 -2.49 14.20
C GLN A 177 2.77 -1.23 14.09
N PHE A 178 3.04 -0.76 12.87
CA PHE A 178 3.78 0.48 12.61
C PHE A 178 3.09 1.69 13.27
N ILE A 179 1.80 1.88 13.04
CA ILE A 179 1.05 3.02 13.60
C ILE A 179 0.99 2.96 15.12
N GLU A 180 0.78 1.78 15.71
CA GLU A 180 0.79 1.60 17.17
C GLU A 180 2.15 1.91 17.80
N THR A 181 3.23 1.69 17.06
CA THR A 181 4.60 1.92 17.56
C THR A 181 5.06 3.36 17.33
N PHE A 182 4.76 3.95 16.17
CA PHE A 182 5.39 5.19 15.71
C PHE A 182 4.42 6.34 15.43
N GLY A 183 3.10 6.08 15.30
CA GLY A 183 2.14 7.00 14.71
C GLY A 183 2.01 8.37 15.40
N LEU A 184 2.20 8.41 16.73
CA LEU A 184 2.21 9.64 17.53
C LEU A 184 3.50 9.82 18.33
N HIS A 185 4.54 9.03 18.02
CA HIS A 185 5.78 9.07 18.76
C HIS A 185 6.63 10.29 18.31
N GLU A 186 7.08 11.13 19.25
CA GLU A 186 7.83 12.37 18.95
C GLU A 186 9.13 12.09 18.19
N ILE A 187 9.71 10.91 18.42
CA ILE A 187 10.91 10.46 17.69
C ILE A 187 10.68 10.39 16.18
N THR A 188 9.48 10.03 15.75
CA THR A 188 9.14 9.88 14.33
C THR A 188 9.26 11.22 13.62
N ALA A 189 8.71 12.28 14.23
CA ALA A 189 8.88 13.64 13.73
C ALA A 189 10.36 14.06 13.73
N THR A 190 11.09 13.75 14.81
CA THR A 190 12.50 14.15 14.96
C THR A 190 13.42 13.48 13.93
N VAL A 191 13.25 12.18 13.70
CA VAL A 191 14.04 11.42 12.72
C VAL A 191 13.71 11.88 11.31
N LEU A 192 12.42 11.98 10.97
CA LEU A 192 12.00 12.41 9.64
C LEU A 192 12.38 13.87 9.35
N ALA A 193 12.31 14.77 10.33
CA ALA A 193 12.74 16.16 10.13
C ALA A 193 14.22 16.25 9.73
N LYS A 194 15.09 15.39 10.28
CA LYS A 194 16.51 15.35 9.91
C LYS A 194 16.72 14.87 8.48
N ASP A 195 15.92 13.91 8.02
CA ASP A 195 16.05 13.37 6.65
C ASP A 195 15.66 14.40 5.55
N TYR A 196 14.91 15.48 5.88
CA TYR A 196 14.46 16.52 4.94
C TYR A 196 15.16 17.89 5.07
N HIS A 197 15.96 18.11 6.12
CA HIS A 197 16.59 19.42 6.40
C HIS A 197 18.13 19.45 6.24
N PHE A 198 18.69 18.67 5.31
CA PHE A 198 20.09 18.81 4.87
C PHE A 198 20.19 19.41 3.47
#